data_AF-A0A7Y3DA22-F1
#
_entry.id   AF-A0A7Y3DA22-F1
#
_cell.length_a   1.000
_cell.length_b   1.000
_cell.length_c   1.000
_cell.angle_alpha   90.00
_cell.angle_beta   90.00
_cell.angle_gamma   90.00
#
_symmetry.space_group_name_H-M   'P 1'
#
loop_
_entity.id
_entity.type
_entity.pdbx_description
1 polymer ?
#
loop_
_entity_poly.entity_id
_entity_poly.type
_entity_poly.pdbx_seq_one_letter_code
_entity_poly.pdbx_strand_id
1 'polypeptide(L)'
;MPIDPSRMRNTSLELGVVLSAAAGPISNLLLALAATLAMGIWLRLDPGVATQGALWQLLEMMVWINLLLAVFNAIPVPPLDGSRILDGLCPGWLRPFWSAFASLGPFALVALLFVPALFGVSLMAGPVGACQDLLDGILQLVAG
;
A
#
# COMPACT_ATOMS: atom_id res chain seq x y z
N MET A 1 1.11 -10.22 15.13
CA MET A 1 1.92 -10.44 16.35
C MET A 1 1.69 -9.27 17.29
N PRO A 2 1.37 -9.47 18.57
CA PRO A 2 1.32 -8.37 19.55
C PRO A 2 2.70 -7.71 19.64
N ILE A 3 2.74 -6.39 19.57
CA ILE A 3 3.99 -5.62 19.74
C ILE A 3 4.34 -5.66 21.23
N ASP A 4 5.52 -6.17 21.57
CA ASP A 4 6.02 -6.20 22.96
C ASP A 4 6.56 -4.80 23.34
N PRO A 5 5.89 -4.06 24.25
CA PRO A 5 6.29 -2.71 24.65
C PRO A 5 7.70 -2.62 25.24
N SER A 6 8.20 -3.73 25.79
CA SER A 6 9.47 -3.79 26.52
C SER A 6 10.71 -3.63 25.63
N ARG A 7 10.58 -3.75 24.30
CA ARG A 7 11.69 -3.66 23.35
C ARG A 7 11.85 -2.28 22.69
N MET A 8 10.96 -1.33 22.95
CA MET A 8 11.04 0.02 22.37
C MET A 8 11.99 0.92 23.17
N ARG A 9 13.29 0.77 22.89
CA ARG A 9 14.34 1.61 23.46
C ARG A 9 14.41 2.92 22.66
N ASN A 10 13.98 4.02 23.27
CA ASN A 10 14.13 5.41 22.78
C ASN A 10 13.15 5.95 21.70
N THR A 11 11.95 5.40 21.57
CA THR A 11 10.89 5.95 20.72
C THR A 11 9.57 5.91 21.50
N SER A 12 8.75 6.97 21.46
CA SER A 12 7.44 6.91 22.11
C SER A 12 6.67 5.71 21.54
N LEU A 13 5.99 4.95 22.39
CA LEU A 13 5.31 3.70 22.03
C LEU A 13 4.39 3.89 20.81
N GLU A 14 3.80 5.08 20.70
CA GLU A 14 2.96 5.54 19.58
C GLU A 14 3.74 5.66 18.25
N LEU A 15 4.94 6.23 18.25
CA LEU A 15 5.81 6.31 17.06
C LEU A 15 6.27 4.92 16.60
N GLY A 16 6.53 4.00 17.54
CA GLY A 16 6.91 2.63 17.20
C GLY A 16 5.77 1.84 16.52
N VAL A 17 4.53 2.04 16.95
CA VAL A 17 3.34 1.48 16.30
C VAL A 17 3.18 2.06 14.89
N VAL A 18 3.28 3.38 14.73
CA VAL A 18 3.17 4.06 13.42
C VAL A 18 4.24 3.57 12.44
N LEU A 19 5.50 3.50 12.86
CA LEU A 19 6.60 3.03 12.00
C LEU A 19 6.41 1.57 11.59
N SER A 20 5.97 0.71 12.51
CA SER A 20 5.70 -0.71 12.20
C SER A 20 4.53 -0.89 11.23
N ALA A 21 3.49 -0.06 11.35
CA ALA A 21 2.34 -0.09 10.47
C ALA A 21 2.67 0.47 9.07
N ALA A 22 3.48 1.51 8.99
CA ALA A 22 3.95 2.05 7.71
C ALA A 22 4.87 1.07 6.95
N ALA A 23 5.55 0.15 7.66
CA ALA A 23 6.47 -0.80 7.04
C ALA A 23 5.80 -1.68 5.97
N GLY A 24 4.53 -2.08 6.15
CA GLY A 24 3.79 -2.90 5.19
C GLY A 24 3.54 -2.18 3.85
N PRO A 25 2.82 -1.04 3.84
CA PRO A 25 2.64 -0.24 2.63
C PRO A 25 3.95 0.14 1.95
N ILE A 26 4.97 0.53 2.73
CA ILE A 26 6.27 0.91 2.19
C ILE A 26 6.98 -0.28 1.53
N SER A 27 6.99 -1.47 2.16
CA SER A 27 7.64 -2.64 1.55
C SER A 27 6.99 -3.04 0.24
N ASN A 28 5.66 -2.93 0.16
CA ASN A 28 4.93 -3.20 -1.08
C ASN A 28 5.28 -2.18 -2.17
N LEU A 29 5.34 -0.87 -1.85
CA LEU A 29 5.78 0.15 -2.81
C LEU A 29 7.22 -0.11 -3.29
N LEU A 30 8.12 -0.51 -2.39
CA LEU A 30 9.50 -0.83 -2.75
C LEU A 30 9.59 -2.05 -3.68
N LEU A 31 8.76 -3.08 -3.47
CA LEU A 31 8.70 -4.24 -4.35
C LEU A 31 8.15 -3.89 -5.74
N ALA A 32 7.09 -3.07 -5.80
CA ALA A 32 6.56 -2.56 -7.06
C ALA A 32 7.61 -1.72 -7.81
N LEU A 33 8.32 -0.85 -7.11
CA LEU A 33 9.42 -0.06 -7.67
C LEU A 33 10.55 -0.96 -8.18
N ALA A 34 10.99 -1.95 -7.40
CA ALA A 34 12.06 -2.87 -7.79
C ALA A 34 11.71 -3.65 -9.07
N ALA A 35 10.48 -4.15 -9.18
CA ALA A 35 10.01 -4.82 -10.39
C ALA A 35 9.96 -3.87 -11.60
N THR A 36 9.49 -2.64 -11.40
CA THR A 36 9.46 -1.59 -12.44
C THR A 36 10.86 -1.24 -12.94
N LEU A 37 11.82 -1.08 -12.02
CA LEU A 37 13.22 -0.81 -12.38
C LEU A 37 13.83 -1.99 -13.15
N ALA A 38 13.54 -3.22 -12.75
CA ALA A 38 14.00 -4.41 -13.47
C ALA A 38 13.45 -4.45 -14.91
N MET A 39 12.16 -4.13 -15.10
CA MET A 39 11.54 -4.01 -16.42
C MET A 39 12.20 -2.92 -17.27
N GLY A 40 12.44 -1.73 -16.71
CA GLY A 40 13.07 -0.63 -17.42
C GLY A 40 14.50 -0.94 -17.84
N ILE A 41 15.29 -1.54 -16.95
CA ILE A 41 16.67 -1.98 -17.26
C ILE A 41 16.64 -3.03 -18.36
N TRP A 42 15.70 -3.98 -18.30
CA TRP A 42 15.58 -5.02 -19.32
C TRP A 42 15.25 -4.44 -20.69
N LEU A 43 14.26 -3.55 -20.78
CA LEU A 43 13.93 -2.83 -22.03
C LEU A 43 15.13 -2.07 -22.59
N ARG A 44 15.92 -1.43 -21.73
CA ARG A 44 17.10 -0.68 -22.15
C ARG A 44 18.20 -1.58 -22.72
N LEU A 45 18.40 -2.75 -22.12
CA LEU A 45 19.41 -3.72 -22.54
C LEU A 45 18.99 -4.51 -23.78
N ASP A 46 17.69 -4.77 -23.92
CA ASP A 46 17.09 -5.47 -25.05
C ASP A 46 15.79 -4.78 -25.50
N PRO A 47 15.88 -3.76 -26.38
CA PRO A 47 14.70 -3.06 -26.89
C PRO A 47 13.74 -3.96 -27.69
N GLY A 48 14.20 -5.14 -28.11
CA GLY A 48 13.40 -6.15 -28.80
C GLY A 48 12.71 -7.14 -27.86
N VAL A 49 12.81 -6.95 -26.54
CA VAL A 49 12.22 -7.85 -25.55
C VAL A 49 10.73 -8.05 -25.80
N ALA A 50 10.31 -9.31 -25.77
CA ALA A 50 8.90 -9.65 -25.85
C ALA A 50 8.17 -9.24 -24.56
N THR A 51 7.49 -8.10 -24.58
CA THR A 51 6.60 -7.63 -23.51
C THR A 51 5.38 -8.55 -23.29
N GLN A 52 5.18 -9.54 -24.15
CA GLN A 52 4.16 -10.58 -23.96
C GLN A 52 4.75 -11.89 -23.43
N GLY A 53 6.05 -11.92 -23.10
CA GLY A 53 6.71 -13.10 -22.54
C GLY A 53 6.30 -13.35 -21.08
N ALA A 54 6.36 -14.61 -20.65
CA ALA A 54 5.96 -15.01 -19.30
C ALA A 54 6.70 -14.25 -18.18
N LEU A 55 7.99 -13.95 -18.37
CA LEU A 55 8.77 -13.20 -17.38
C LEU A 55 8.34 -11.72 -17.31
N TRP A 56 7.98 -11.11 -18.44
CA TRP A 56 7.48 -9.73 -18.44
C TRP A 56 6.13 -9.65 -17.72
N GLN A 57 5.21 -10.55 -18.06
CA GLN A 57 3.90 -10.63 -17.39
C GLN A 57 4.03 -10.91 -15.89
N LEU A 58 5.01 -11.72 -15.48
CA LEU A 58 5.30 -11.94 -14.06
C LEU A 58 5.72 -10.64 -13.35
N LEU A 59 6.60 -9.85 -13.97
CA LEU A 59 7.04 -8.57 -13.43
C LEU A 59 5.90 -7.55 -13.38
N GLU A 60 5.10 -7.45 -14.44
CA GLU A 60 3.88 -6.62 -14.44
C GLU A 60 2.93 -7.04 -13.32
N MET A 61 2.69 -8.34 -13.15
CA MET A 61 1.84 -8.83 -12.07
C MET A 61 2.44 -8.55 -10.69
N MET A 62 3.77 -8.62 -10.53
CA MET A 62 4.44 -8.21 -9.30
C MET A 62 4.25 -6.72 -9.02
N VAL A 63 4.38 -5.85 -10.01
CA VAL A 63 4.10 -4.41 -9.88
C VAL A 63 2.65 -4.22 -9.42
N TRP A 64 1.70 -4.80 -10.15
CA TRP A 64 0.27 -4.65 -9.88
C TRP A 64 -0.16 -5.13 -8.50
N ILE A 65 0.23 -6.34 -8.10
CA ILE A 65 -0.16 -6.92 -6.81
C ILE A 65 0.42 -6.09 -5.67
N ASN A 66 1.70 -5.72 -5.75
CA ASN A 66 2.33 -4.94 -4.69
C ASN A 66 1.77 -3.52 -4.63
N LEU A 67 1.49 -2.88 -5.76
CA LEU A 67 0.86 -1.57 -5.80
C LEU A 67 -0.54 -1.60 -5.16
N LEU A 68 -1.34 -2.60 -5.52
CA LEU A 68 -2.67 -2.80 -4.96
C LEU A 68 -2.60 -3.05 -3.44
N LEU A 69 -1.69 -3.91 -2.99
CA LEU A 69 -1.49 -4.19 -1.56
C LEU A 69 -0.99 -2.96 -0.79
N ALA A 70 -0.14 -2.14 -1.39
CA ALA A 70 0.33 -0.89 -0.78
C ALA A 70 -0.83 0.09 -0.54
N VAL A 71 -1.62 0.35 -1.59
CA VAL A 71 -2.77 1.25 -1.50
C VAL A 71 -3.83 0.68 -0.55
N PHE A 72 -4.12 -0.62 -0.64
CA PHE A 72 -5.04 -1.31 0.24
C PHE A 72 -4.62 -1.14 1.71
N ASN A 73 -3.37 -1.47 2.05
CA ASN A 73 -2.89 -1.36 3.43
C ASN A 73 -2.77 0.09 3.93
N ALA A 74 -2.72 1.09 3.05
CA ALA A 74 -2.73 2.50 3.43
C ALA A 74 -4.13 3.02 3.81
N ILE A 75 -5.20 2.28 3.50
CA ILE A 75 -6.56 2.71 3.83
C ILE A 75 -6.74 2.78 5.36
N PRO A 76 -7.22 3.91 5.90
CA PRO A 76 -7.35 4.14 7.34
C PRO A 76 -8.56 3.42 7.97
N VAL A 77 -8.73 2.13 7.72
CA VAL A 77 -9.85 1.32 8.24
C VAL A 77 -9.33 0.00 8.82
N PRO A 78 -9.67 -0.34 10.09
CA PRO A 78 -9.26 -1.61 10.67
C PRO A 78 -9.79 -2.79 9.84
N PRO A 79 -9.05 -3.89 9.67
CA PRO A 79 -7.80 -4.27 10.36
C PRO A 79 -6.50 -3.80 9.66
N LEU A 80 -6.59 -2.91 8.67
CA LEU A 80 -5.48 -2.52 7.80
C LEU A 80 -4.41 -1.70 8.53
N ASP A 81 -3.20 -1.70 7.99
CA ASP A 81 -2.08 -1.00 8.64
C ASP A 81 -2.31 0.52 8.74
N GLY A 82 -2.97 1.12 7.75
CA GLY A 82 -3.34 2.54 7.75
C GLY A 82 -4.21 2.94 8.93
N SER A 83 -5.04 2.03 9.46
CA SER A 83 -5.80 2.31 10.67
C SER A 83 -4.88 2.42 11.89
N ARG A 84 -3.86 1.54 12.01
CA ARG A 84 -2.90 1.60 13.13
C ARG A 84 -2.04 2.86 13.10
N ILE A 85 -1.75 3.38 11.91
CA ILE A 85 -1.12 4.70 11.75
C ILE A 85 -2.04 5.78 12.34
N LEU A 86 -3.33 5.76 12.00
CA LEU A 86 -4.30 6.68 12.58
C LEU A 86 -4.49 6.49 14.08
N ASP A 87 -4.50 5.26 14.59
CA ASP A 87 -4.58 4.97 16.04
C ASP A 87 -3.48 5.69 16.81
N GLY A 88 -2.25 5.62 16.30
CA GLY A 88 -1.08 6.27 16.90
C GLY A 88 -1.10 7.80 16.80
N LEU A 89 -1.84 8.36 15.84
CA LEU A 89 -2.02 9.80 15.66
C LEU A 89 -3.32 10.34 16.28
N CYS A 90 -4.19 9.46 16.78
CA CYS A 90 -5.53 9.82 17.23
C CYS A 90 -5.50 10.62 18.55
N PRO A 91 -6.04 11.86 18.57
CA PRO A 91 -6.05 12.67 19.78
C PRO A 91 -6.96 12.05 20.85
N GLY A 92 -6.60 12.21 22.12
CA GLY A 92 -7.22 11.51 23.25
C GLY A 92 -8.74 11.61 23.33
N TRP A 93 -9.33 12.74 22.90
CA TRP A 93 -10.78 12.97 22.91
C TRP A 93 -11.55 12.15 21.87
N LEU A 94 -10.91 11.71 20.77
CA LEU A 94 -11.52 10.86 19.75
C LEU A 94 -11.44 9.36 20.06
N ARG A 95 -10.64 8.97 21.06
CA ARG A 95 -10.36 7.55 21.37
C ARG A 95 -11.61 6.70 21.64
N PRO A 96 -12.63 7.17 22.41
CA PRO A 96 -13.83 6.37 22.66
C PRO A 96 -14.67 6.12 21.41
N PHE A 97 -14.73 7.11 20.51
CA PHE A 97 -15.43 6.96 19.23
C PHE A 97 -14.66 6.02 18.30
N TRP A 98 -13.35 6.21 18.23
CA TRP A 98 -12.48 5.40 17.40
C TRP A 98 -12.45 3.93 17.81
N SER A 99 -12.43 3.61 19.11
CA SER A 99 -12.47 2.23 19.58
C SER A 99 -13.80 1.54 19.24
N ALA A 100 -14.92 2.26 19.32
CA ALA A 100 -16.23 1.77 18.87
C ALA A 100 -16.23 1.50 17.36
N PHE A 101 -15.70 2.42 16.56
CA PHE A 101 -15.55 2.22 15.11
C PHE A 101 -14.65 1.03 14.78
N ALA A 102 -13.53 0.88 15.48
CA ALA A 102 -12.57 -0.20 15.26
C ALA A 102 -13.16 -1.58 15.52
N SER A 103 -14.12 -1.69 16.44
CA SER A 103 -14.87 -2.95 16.67
C SER A 103 -15.68 -3.40 15.45
N LEU A 104 -16.04 -2.48 14.55
CA LEU A 104 -16.75 -2.75 13.31
C LEU A 104 -15.80 -2.95 12.11
N GLY A 105 -14.48 -2.97 12.34
CA GLY A 105 -13.44 -2.91 11.31
C GLY A 105 -13.72 -3.70 10.03
N PRO A 106 -13.86 -5.04 10.08
CA PRO A 106 -14.10 -5.84 8.88
C PRO A 106 -15.37 -5.42 8.10
N PHE A 107 -16.45 -5.08 8.81
CA PHE A 107 -17.69 -4.63 8.17
C PHE A 107 -17.55 -3.22 7.59
N ALA A 108 -16.87 -2.33 8.30
CA ALA A 108 -16.57 -0.98 7.83
C ALA A 108 -15.72 -1.01 6.56
N LEU A 109 -14.73 -1.90 6.50
CA LEU A 109 -13.90 -2.10 5.31
C LEU A 109 -14.73 -2.60 4.12
N VAL A 110 -15.56 -3.63 4.31
CA VAL A 110 -16.42 -4.14 3.25
C VAL A 110 -17.37 -3.05 2.76
N ALA A 111 -18.02 -2.32 3.66
CA ALA A 111 -18.91 -1.21 3.30
C ALA A 111 -18.16 -0.11 2.53
N LEU A 112 -16.95 0.26 2.98
CA LEU A 112 -16.14 1.28 2.33
C LEU A 112 -15.74 0.91 0.89
N LEU A 113 -15.51 -0.37 0.61
CA LEU A 113 -15.13 -0.82 -0.73
C LEU A 113 -16.33 -1.12 -1.63
N PHE A 114 -17.36 -1.75 -1.08
CA PHE A 114 -18.52 -2.17 -1.87
C PHE A 114 -19.50 -1.05 -2.14
N VAL A 115 -19.78 -0.17 -1.18
CA VAL A 115 -20.81 0.87 -1.34
C VAL A 115 -20.45 1.82 -2.49
N PRO A 116 -19.25 2.41 -2.59
CA PRO A 116 -18.88 3.23 -3.74
C PRO A 116 -18.89 2.44 -5.06
N ALA A 117 -18.49 1.17 -5.02
CA ALA A 117 -18.45 0.32 -6.20
C ALA A 117 -19.85 0.08 -6.81
N LEU A 118 -20.91 0.05 -5.99
CA LEU A 118 -22.30 -0.02 -6.48
C LEU A 118 -22.70 1.20 -7.32
N PHE A 119 -22.04 2.35 -7.11
CA PHE A 119 -22.25 3.58 -7.88
C PHE A 119 -21.22 3.73 -9.01
N GLY A 120 -20.44 2.70 -9.30
CA GLY A 120 -19.37 2.74 -10.30
C GLY A 120 -18.13 3.52 -9.87
N VAL A 121 -17.99 3.83 -8.59
CA VAL A 121 -16.84 4.55 -8.04
C VAL A 121 -15.90 3.56 -7.36
N SER A 122 -14.67 3.46 -7.84
CA SER A 122 -13.62 2.69 -7.14
C SER A 122 -12.76 3.62 -6.30
N LEU A 123 -12.83 3.48 -4.98
CA LEU A 123 -12.05 4.28 -4.03
C LEU A 123 -10.53 4.12 -4.25
N MET A 124 -10.12 2.94 -4.73
CA MET A 124 -8.72 2.61 -4.98
C MET A 124 -8.21 3.09 -6.33
N ALA A 125 -9.10 3.31 -7.32
CA ALA A 125 -8.68 3.62 -8.68
C ALA A 125 -7.85 4.91 -8.76
N GLY A 126 -8.22 5.94 -8.00
CA GLY A 126 -7.45 7.20 -7.96
C GLY A 126 -6.04 7.01 -7.42
N PRO A 127 -5.85 6.55 -6.18
CA PRO A 127 -4.53 6.33 -5.60
C PRO A 127 -3.68 5.30 -6.37
N VAL A 128 -4.28 4.17 -6.80
CA VAL A 128 -3.58 3.17 -7.61
C VAL A 128 -3.12 3.76 -8.94
N GLY A 129 -4.01 4.48 -9.64
CA GLY A 129 -3.68 5.14 -10.90
C GLY A 129 -2.55 6.15 -10.76
N ALA A 130 -2.61 7.02 -9.74
CA ALA A 130 -1.54 8.00 -9.50
C ALA A 130 -0.18 7.34 -9.22
N CYS A 131 -0.15 6.25 -8.45
CA CYS A 131 1.09 5.51 -8.21
C CYS A 131 1.55 4.77 -9.46
N GLN A 132 0.63 4.25 -10.27
CA GLN A 132 0.95 3.58 -11.53
C GLN A 132 1.53 4.55 -12.56
N ASP A 133 0.92 5.72 -12.74
CA ASP A 133 1.42 6.77 -13.64
C ASP A 133 2.86 7.17 -13.28
N LEU A 134 3.16 7.23 -11.97
CA LEU A 134 4.51 7.50 -11.46
C LEU A 134 5.48 6.35 -11.80
N LEU A 135 5.07 5.09 -11.61
CA LEU A 135 5.89 3.93 -11.95
C LEU A 135 6.12 3.82 -13.46
N ASP A 136 5.11 4.10 -14.29
CA ASP A 136 5.22 4.12 -15.74
C ASP A 136 6.16 5.24 -16.21
N GLY A 137 6.13 6.41 -15.56
CA GLY A 137 7.10 7.47 -15.79
C GLY A 137 8.54 7.05 -15.45
N ILE A 138 8.73 6.32 -14.35
CA ILE A 138 10.03 5.74 -13.99
C ILE A 138 10.46 4.68 -15.02
N LEU A 139 9.55 3.82 -15.44
CA LEU A 139 9.80 2.78 -16.45
C LEU A 139 10.33 3.41 -17.74
N GLN A 140 9.66 4.44 -18.25
CA GLN A 140 10.06 5.17 -19.46
C GLN A 140 11.43 5.84 -19.28
N LEU A 141 11.66 6.51 -18.15
CA LEU A 141 12.94 7.17 -17.85
C LEU A 141 14.11 6.18 -17.83
N VAL A 142 13.89 4.98 -17.29
CA VAL A 142 14.94 3.95 -17.18
C VAL A 142 15.15 3.25 -18.53
N ALA A 143 14.07 2.94 -19.25
CA ALA A 143 14.12 2.29 -20.56
C ALA A 143 14.91 3.10 -21.60
N GLY A 144 14.92 4.43 -21.49
CA GLY A 144 15.70 5.34 -22.34
C GLY A 144 14.86 5.99 -23.41
#